data_AF-F4PR73-F1
#
_entry.id   AF-F4PR73-F1
#
_cell.length_a   1.000
_cell.length_b   1.000
_cell.length_c   1.000
_cell.angle_alpha   90.00
_cell.angle_beta   90.00
_cell.angle_gamma   90.00
#
_symmetry.space_group_name_H-M   'P 1'
#
loop_
_entity.id
_entity.type
_entity.pdbx_description
1 polymer ?
#
loop_
_entity_poly.entity_id
_entity_poly.type
_entity_poly.pdbx_seq_one_letter_code
_entity_poly.pdbx_strand_id
1 'polypeptide(L)'
;MRLLLSILFIIISFNAIAFGQNILSVSQTAKNSWTDDQGTYTVWDVVLKNNCDQTIYGATLVAEKNSLGLRRDQDIWELDHQYDNVYSLPSAVGDYGIKVRESHSFGYINKGTKPAIFNIADIAFTSKSKGY
;
A
#
# COMPACT_ATOMS: atom_id res chain seq x y z
N MET A 1 -9.25 34.47 -38.59
CA MET A 1 -8.82 33.06 -38.54
C MET A 1 -8.08 32.85 -37.21
N ARG A 2 -8.73 32.25 -36.21
CA ARG A 2 -8.13 32.00 -34.88
C ARG A 2 -7.40 30.67 -34.90
N LEU A 3 -6.08 30.67 -34.71
CA LEU A 3 -5.30 29.44 -34.51
C LEU A 3 -5.56 28.91 -33.09
N LEU A 4 -6.11 27.70 -32.99
CA LEU A 4 -6.16 26.93 -31.75
C LEU A 4 -4.81 26.24 -31.55
N LEU A 5 -4.10 26.58 -30.49
CA LEU A 5 -2.85 25.95 -30.07
C LEU A 5 -3.19 24.73 -29.22
N SER A 6 -3.10 23.52 -29.77
CA SER A 6 -3.32 22.27 -29.04
C SER A 6 -2.10 21.96 -28.16
N ILE A 7 -2.28 21.94 -26.84
CA ILE A 7 -1.25 21.57 -25.88
C ILE A 7 -1.17 20.04 -25.79
N LEU A 8 -0.04 19.48 -26.21
CA LEU A 8 0.32 18.07 -26.07
C LEU A 8 0.81 17.82 -24.64
N PHE A 9 0.05 17.06 -23.85
CA PHE A 9 0.50 16.57 -22.54
C PHE A 9 1.39 15.33 -22.75
N ILE A 10 2.71 15.51 -22.57
CA ILE A 10 3.66 14.39 -22.50
C ILE A 10 3.69 13.91 -21.04
N ILE A 11 3.17 12.71 -20.79
CA ILE A 11 3.30 12.03 -19.51
C ILE A 11 4.70 11.41 -19.48
N ILE A 12 5.64 12.05 -18.77
CA ILE A 12 6.97 11.48 -18.50
C ILE A 12 6.85 10.62 -17.24
N SER A 13 6.76 9.31 -17.42
CA SER A 13 6.87 8.34 -16.33
C SER A 13 8.34 8.16 -15.95
N PHE A 14 8.75 8.74 -14.81
CA PHE A 14 10.08 8.50 -14.25
C PHE A 14 10.12 7.09 -13.63
N ASN A 15 10.86 6.17 -14.26
CA ASN A 15 11.19 4.88 -13.64
C ASN A 15 12.55 5.04 -12.95
N ALA A 16 12.55 5.26 -11.63
CA ALA A 16 13.76 5.10 -10.84
C ALA A 16 14.03 3.60 -10.66
N ILE A 17 15.08 3.09 -11.30
CA ILE A 17 15.54 1.71 -11.07
C ILE A 17 16.41 1.71 -9.81
N ALA A 18 15.78 1.41 -8.67
CA ALA A 18 16.51 1.02 -7.48
C ALA A 18 16.83 -0.48 -7.60
N PHE A 19 18.12 -0.84 -7.68
CA PHE A 19 18.58 -2.22 -7.51
C PHE A 19 18.55 -2.60 -6.01
N GLY A 20 17.35 -2.66 -5.46
CA GLY A 20 17.03 -3.47 -4.30
C GLY A 20 16.17 -4.64 -4.78
N GLN A 21 16.37 -5.84 -4.24
CA GLN A 21 15.39 -6.91 -4.39
C GLN A 21 14.06 -6.37 -3.84
N ASN A 22 13.13 -6.03 -4.73
CA ASN A 22 11.80 -5.58 -4.33
C ASN A 22 11.03 -6.84 -3.88
N ILE A 23 11.33 -7.33 -2.67
CA ILE A 23 10.79 -8.59 -2.13
C ILE A 23 9.26 -8.56 -2.12
N LEU A 24 8.69 -7.43 -1.67
CA LEU A 24 7.26 -7.19 -1.61
C LEU A 24 6.97 -5.83 -2.24
N SER A 25 6.29 -5.81 -3.39
CA SER A 25 5.94 -4.54 -4.07
C SER A 25 4.55 -4.08 -3.67
N VAL A 26 4.39 -2.77 -3.52
CA VAL A 26 3.09 -2.12 -3.28
C VAL A 26 2.57 -1.52 -4.58
N SER A 27 1.33 -1.83 -4.94
CA SER A 27 0.59 -1.12 -5.99
C SER A 27 -0.74 -0.63 -5.45
N GLN A 28 -1.16 0.57 -5.84
CA GLN A 28 -2.33 1.24 -5.26
C GLN A 28 -3.23 1.79 -6.37
N THR A 29 -4.54 1.57 -6.24
CA THR A 29 -5.55 2.04 -7.20
C THR A 29 -6.63 2.81 -6.47
N ALA A 30 -6.88 4.06 -6.89
CA ALA A 30 -8.02 4.83 -6.40
C ALA A 30 -9.33 4.20 -6.90
N LYS A 31 -10.27 3.95 -5.99
CA LYS A 31 -11.55 3.30 -6.31
C LYS A 31 -12.73 4.24 -6.31
N ASN A 32 -12.73 5.17 -5.36
CA ASN A 32 -13.79 6.16 -5.20
C ASN A 32 -13.26 7.37 -4.46
N SER A 33 -13.95 8.50 -4.55
CA SER A 33 -13.63 9.71 -3.80
C SER A 33 -14.89 10.51 -3.50
N TRP A 34 -14.93 11.17 -2.35
CA TRP A 34 -15.98 12.12 -2.01
C TRP A 34 -15.39 13.36 -1.32
N THR A 35 -16.17 14.42 -1.27
CA THR A 35 -15.84 15.63 -0.52
C THR A 35 -16.98 15.92 0.45
N ASP A 36 -16.62 16.20 1.70
CA ASP A 36 -17.51 16.71 2.73
C ASP A 36 -16.91 17.98 3.37
N ASP A 37 -17.56 18.51 4.42
CA ASP A 37 -17.11 19.73 5.10
C ASP A 37 -15.71 19.63 5.73
N GLN A 38 -15.16 18.42 5.90
CA GLN A 38 -13.84 18.16 6.48
C GLN A 38 -12.74 17.99 5.41
N GLY A 39 -13.13 17.87 4.14
CA GLY A 39 -12.24 17.83 2.98
C GLY A 39 -12.58 16.72 1.98
N THR A 40 -11.67 16.51 1.04
CA THR A 40 -11.74 15.40 0.08
C THR A 40 -11.14 14.14 0.68
N TYR A 41 -11.75 13.00 0.38
CA TYR A 41 -11.30 11.68 0.79
C TYR A 41 -11.31 10.72 -0.40
N THR A 42 -10.34 9.80 -0.45
CA THR A 42 -10.18 8.83 -1.53
C THR A 42 -10.02 7.42 -0.96
N VAL A 43 -10.79 6.47 -1.50
CA VAL A 43 -10.69 5.04 -1.22
C VAL A 43 -9.58 4.45 -2.08
N TRP A 44 -8.65 3.73 -1.47
CA TRP A 44 -7.53 3.07 -2.13
C TRP A 44 -7.59 1.57 -1.91
N ASP A 45 -7.57 0.82 -3.01
CA ASP A 45 -7.25 -0.61 -2.99
C ASP A 45 -5.74 -0.77 -3.15
N VAL A 46 -5.13 -1.57 -2.29
CA VAL A 46 -3.70 -1.85 -2.30
C VAL A 46 -3.45 -3.33 -2.51
N VAL A 47 -2.48 -3.64 -3.36
CA VAL A 47 -1.99 -5.00 -3.60
C VAL A 47 -0.52 -5.07 -3.22
N LEU A 48 -0.21 -5.96 -2.27
CA LEU A 48 1.12 -6.37 -1.88
C LEU A 48 1.48 -7.63 -2.65
N LYS A 49 2.45 -7.55 -3.56
CA LYS A 49 2.86 -8.67 -4.41
C LYS A 49 4.21 -9.24 -3.95
N ASN A 50 4.23 -10.53 -3.64
CA ASN A 50 5.47 -11.23 -3.33
C ASN A 50 6.26 -11.50 -4.63
N ASN A 51 7.41 -10.86 -4.77
CA ASN A 51 8.27 -10.99 -5.94
C ASN A 51 9.54 -11.83 -5.68
N CYS A 52 9.73 -12.33 -4.46
CA CYS A 52 10.83 -13.23 -4.16
C CYS A 52 10.44 -14.70 -4.45
N ASP A 53 11.35 -15.62 -4.13
CA ASP A 53 11.23 -17.06 -4.29
C ASP A 53 10.89 -17.78 -2.96
N GLN A 54 10.52 -17.03 -1.92
CA GLN A 54 10.13 -17.55 -0.62
C GLN A 54 8.72 -17.08 -0.24
N THR A 55 8.00 -17.87 0.56
CA THR A 55 6.69 -17.47 1.12
C THR A 55 6.91 -16.45 2.24
N ILE A 56 6.12 -15.37 2.25
CA ILE A 56 6.18 -14.32 3.27
C ILE A 56 5.06 -14.54 4.28
N TYR A 57 5.40 -14.66 5.56
CA TYR A 57 4.45 -14.85 6.67
C TYR A 57 4.25 -13.59 7.51
N GLY A 58 5.01 -12.53 7.25
CA GLY A 58 4.90 -11.29 7.98
C GLY A 58 5.64 -10.17 7.28
N ALA A 59 5.15 -8.95 7.49
CA ALA A 59 5.81 -7.72 7.11
C ALA A 59 5.24 -6.59 7.98
N THR A 60 6.08 -5.60 8.25
CA THR A 60 5.69 -4.33 8.86
C THR A 60 5.50 -3.30 7.74
N LEU A 61 4.37 -2.61 7.72
CA LEU A 61 4.07 -1.49 6.83
C LEU A 61 4.09 -0.20 7.65
N VAL A 62 5.00 0.69 7.31
CA VAL A 62 5.15 2.00 7.94
C VAL A 62 4.69 3.07 6.96
N ALA A 63 3.59 3.74 7.28
CA ALA A 63 3.15 4.89 6.48
C ALA A 63 4.11 6.07 6.68
N GLU A 64 4.56 6.70 5.60
CA GLU A 64 5.40 7.89 5.70
C GLU A 64 4.64 9.02 6.38
N LYS A 65 5.38 9.81 7.15
CA LYS A 65 4.84 10.97 7.88
C LYS A 65 4.03 11.87 6.94
N ASN A 66 2.81 12.20 7.34
CA ASN A 66 1.86 13.04 6.60
C ASN A 66 1.35 12.46 5.25
N SER A 67 1.68 11.20 4.91
CA SER A 67 1.17 10.57 3.69
C SER A 67 -0.18 9.85 3.92
N LEU A 68 -0.39 9.33 5.13
CA LEU A 68 -1.62 8.67 5.56
C LEU A 68 -2.37 9.57 6.54
N GLY A 69 -3.53 10.05 6.12
CA GLY A 69 -4.43 10.88 6.90
C GLY A 69 -5.79 10.20 7.03
N LEU A 70 -5.85 9.15 7.88
CA LEU A 70 -7.11 8.48 8.20
C LEU A 70 -8.04 9.44 8.95
N ARG A 71 -9.35 9.36 8.68
CA ARG A 71 -10.34 10.09 9.47
C ARG A 71 -10.72 9.32 10.73
N ARG A 72 -10.63 7.98 10.69
CA ARG A 72 -10.92 7.07 11.80
C ARG A 72 -10.01 5.84 11.70
N ASP A 73 -9.77 5.15 12.81
CA ASP A 73 -8.88 3.97 12.82
C ASP A 73 -9.40 2.83 11.92
N GLN A 74 -10.72 2.69 11.78
CA GLN A 74 -11.33 1.69 10.88
C GLN A 74 -11.29 2.06 9.39
N ASP A 75 -10.78 3.24 9.03
CA ASP A 75 -10.62 3.64 7.63
C ASP A 75 -9.42 2.95 6.96
N ILE A 76 -8.83 1.94 7.60
CA ILE A 76 -7.88 0.99 7.04
C ILE A 76 -8.33 -0.42 7.45
N TRP A 77 -8.31 -1.37 6.51
CA TRP A 77 -8.78 -2.75 6.73
C TRP A 77 -7.80 -3.77 6.17
N GLU A 78 -7.91 -5.03 6.60
CA GLU A 78 -7.03 -6.16 6.21
C GLU A 78 -5.54 -5.95 6.55
N LEU A 79 -5.30 -5.15 7.60
CA LEU A 79 -4.04 -4.97 8.30
C LEU A 79 -4.32 -4.85 9.80
N ASP A 80 -3.38 -5.30 10.63
CA ASP A 80 -3.44 -5.12 12.07
C ASP A 80 -2.69 -3.84 12.46
N HIS A 81 -3.35 -2.91 13.14
CA HIS A 81 -2.71 -1.72 13.68
C HIS A 81 -1.82 -2.10 14.86
N GLN A 82 -0.53 -1.72 14.80
CA GLN A 82 0.44 -1.98 15.86
C GLN A 82 0.61 -0.75 16.75
N TYR A 83 0.92 0.38 16.13
CA TYR A 83 1.11 1.69 16.76
C TYR A 83 1.07 2.77 15.67
N ASP A 84 1.22 4.03 16.06
CA ASP A 84 1.02 5.20 15.20
C ASP A 84 1.72 5.06 13.83
N ASN A 85 0.92 5.04 12.75
CA ASN A 85 1.36 4.83 11.36
C ASN A 85 2.09 3.51 11.05
N VAL A 86 1.99 2.52 11.93
CA VAL A 86 2.62 1.20 11.76
C VAL A 86 1.60 0.08 11.84
N TYR A 87 1.63 -0.75 10.81
CA TYR A 87 0.70 -1.83 10.58
C TYR A 87 1.44 -3.13 10.31
N SER A 88 0.82 -4.27 10.61
CA SER A 88 1.32 -5.58 10.20
C SER A 88 0.30 -6.30 9.34
N LEU A 89 0.76 -7.31 8.60
CA LEU A 89 -0.14 -8.27 7.98
C LEU A 89 -1.00 -8.97 9.05
N PRO A 90 -2.28 -9.28 8.76
CA PRO A 90 -3.16 -9.98 9.69
C PRO A 90 -2.60 -11.34 10.12
N SER A 91 -2.96 -11.81 11.32
CA SER A 91 -2.51 -13.11 11.84
C SER A 91 -2.78 -14.28 10.88
N ALA A 92 -3.89 -14.25 10.13
CA ALA A 92 -4.22 -15.25 9.11
C ALA A 92 -3.14 -15.37 8.02
N VAL A 93 -2.49 -14.26 7.66
CA VAL A 93 -1.34 -14.29 6.73
C VAL A 93 -0.11 -14.94 7.39
N GLY A 94 0.04 -14.83 8.71
CA GLY A 94 1.06 -15.54 9.48
C GLY A 94 0.94 -17.07 9.43
N ASP A 95 -0.25 -17.59 9.18
CA ASP A 95 -0.53 -19.03 9.11
C ASP A 95 -0.37 -19.58 7.69
N TYR A 96 -0.94 -18.89 6.68
CA TYR A 96 -0.97 -19.39 5.30
C TYR A 96 0.12 -18.78 4.38
N GLY A 97 0.60 -17.59 4.73
CA GLY A 97 1.62 -16.85 3.98
C GLY A 97 1.13 -16.25 2.66
N ILE A 98 1.83 -15.21 2.19
CA ILE A 98 1.78 -14.72 0.82
C ILE A 98 2.76 -15.57 0.01
N LYS A 99 2.27 -16.55 -0.74
CA LYS A 99 3.13 -17.48 -1.49
C LYS A 99 3.89 -16.77 -2.59
N VAL A 100 4.87 -17.48 -3.14
CA VAL A 100 5.69 -17.03 -4.26
C VAL A 100 4.80 -16.58 -5.42
N ARG A 101 4.95 -15.32 -5.85
CA ARG A 101 4.12 -14.68 -6.88
C ARG A 101 2.63 -14.57 -6.54
N GLU A 102 2.20 -14.81 -5.32
CA GLU A 102 0.85 -14.46 -4.88
C GLU A 102 0.82 -13.04 -4.28
N SER A 103 -0.39 -12.57 -3.99
CA SER A 103 -0.61 -11.23 -3.45
C SER A 103 -1.51 -11.27 -2.21
N HIS A 104 -1.31 -10.31 -1.33
CA HIS A 104 -2.27 -9.91 -0.29
C HIS A 104 -2.85 -8.55 -0.64
N SER A 105 -4.13 -8.33 -0.35
CA SER A 105 -4.77 -7.05 -0.60
C SER A 105 -5.27 -6.43 0.70
N PHE A 106 -5.16 -5.12 0.77
CA PHE A 106 -5.75 -4.32 1.85
C PHE A 106 -6.31 -3.04 1.27
N GLY A 107 -6.99 -2.23 2.07
CA GLY A 107 -7.42 -0.92 1.60
C GLY A 107 -7.53 0.09 2.71
N TYR A 108 -7.65 1.35 2.30
CA TYR A 108 -7.78 2.47 3.21
C TYR A 108 -8.51 3.65 2.57
N ILE A 109 -9.00 4.56 3.41
CA ILE A 109 -9.52 5.88 3.02
C ILE A 109 -8.49 6.92 3.44
N ASN A 110 -7.95 7.66 2.49
CA ASN A 110 -7.02 8.75 2.75
C ASN A 110 -7.70 10.10 2.66
N LYS A 111 -7.28 11.05 3.49
CA LYS A 111 -7.55 12.48 3.25
C LYS A 111 -6.75 12.96 2.04
N GLY A 112 -7.44 13.66 1.14
CA GLY A 112 -6.91 14.14 -0.13
C GLY A 112 -7.12 13.15 -1.29
N THR A 113 -6.39 13.40 -2.38
CA THR A 113 -6.47 12.62 -3.64
C THR A 113 -5.20 11.82 -3.92
N LYS A 114 -4.21 11.90 -3.03
CA LYS A 114 -2.93 11.19 -3.18
C LYS A 114 -2.95 9.89 -2.38
N PRO A 115 -2.27 8.83 -2.87
CA PRO A 115 -2.08 7.64 -2.07
C PRO A 115 -1.12 7.94 -0.91
N ALA A 116 -1.26 7.20 0.17
CA ALA A 116 -0.26 7.09 1.21
C ALA A 116 1.00 6.38 0.67
N ILE A 117 2.14 6.68 1.27
CA ILE A 117 3.41 6.04 0.93
C ILE A 117 3.70 5.05 2.06
N PHE A 118 3.84 3.77 1.72
CA PHE A 118 4.15 2.71 2.68
C PHE A 118 5.56 2.19 2.46
N ASN A 119 6.38 2.24 3.50
CA ASN A 119 7.66 1.56 3.57
C ASN A 119 7.45 0.17 4.18
N ILE A 120 8.05 -0.84 3.56
CA ILE A 120 7.96 -2.23 4.02
C ILE A 120 9.24 -2.59 4.77
N ALA A 121 9.09 -3.17 5.96
CA ALA A 121 10.17 -3.64 6.82
C ALA A 121 9.85 -5.01 7.43
N ASP A 122 10.81 -5.59 8.15
CA ASP A 122 10.67 -6.79 8.98
C ASP A 122 9.99 -7.99 8.28
N ILE A 123 10.37 -8.24 7.02
CA ILE A 123 9.81 -9.34 6.24
C ILE A 123 10.20 -10.67 6.90
N ALA A 124 9.19 -11.47 7.24
CA ALA A 124 9.36 -12.77 7.88
C ALA A 124 9.08 -13.91 6.89
N PHE A 125 10.03 -14.84 6.77
CA PHE A 125 9.93 -16.02 5.89
C PHE A 125 9.58 -17.32 6.63
N THR A 126 9.35 -17.25 7.93
CA THR A 126 8.96 -18.38 8.77
C THR A 126 7.59 -18.11 9.40
N SER A 127 6.71 -19.11 9.38
CA SER A 127 5.38 -19.00 9.98
C SER A 127 5.48 -18.88 11.51
N LYS A 128 4.66 -18.01 12.10
CA LYS A 128 4.52 -17.89 13.57
C LYS A 128 3.96 -19.17 14.20
N SER A 129 3.18 -19.96 13.47
CA SER A 129 2.60 -21.23 13.96
C SER A 129 3.64 -22.35 14.17
N LYS A 130 4.82 -22.23 13.58
CA LYS A 130 5.91 -23.23 13.64
C LYS A 130 7.03 -22.88 14.63
N GLY A 131 6.88 -21.79 15.37
CA GLY A 131 7.82 -21.37 16.41
C GLY A 131 7.39 -21.84 17.80
N TYR A 132 7.40 -23.15 18.03
CA TYR A 132 7.39 -23.80 19.34
C TYR A 132 8.33 -25.00 19.32
#